data_AF-A0A1M6MA55-F1
#
_entry.id   AF-A0A1M6MA55-F1
#
_cell.length_a   1.000
_cell.length_b   1.000
_cell.length_c   1.000
_cell.angle_alpha   90.00
_cell.angle_beta   90.00
_cell.angle_gamma   90.00
#
_symmetry.space_group_name_H-M   'P 1'
#
loop_
_entity.id
_entity.type
_entity.pdbx_description
1 polymer ?
#
loop_
_entity_poly.entity_id
_entity_poly.type
_entity_poly.pdbx_seq_one_letter_code
_entity_poly.pdbx_strand_id
1 'polypeptide(L)'
;MEFTCHQCGYKDDHEEFKYLCRNGCVACGESDLRECPKCGAQVMFSRALALETEDVRMRELCQELSEIPKSEDPAVQQKAMEIIGSLRRMNERWNIPQLNDFIKQRSRELFF
;
A
#
# COMPACT_ATOMS: atom_id res chain seq x y z
N MET A 1 6.31 -3.11 -9.24
CA MET A 1 7.38 -2.44 -10.02
C MET A 1 8.69 -2.89 -9.40
N GLU A 2 9.61 -3.41 -10.20
CA GLU A 2 10.87 -3.99 -9.72
C GLU A 2 11.86 -2.88 -9.31
N PHE A 3 12.14 -2.77 -8.02
CA PHE A 3 13.08 -1.80 -7.45
C PHE A 3 14.43 -2.42 -7.24
N THR A 4 15.46 -1.76 -7.77
CA THR A 4 16.85 -2.20 -7.61
C THR A 4 17.53 -1.39 -6.50
N CYS A 5 18.05 -2.08 -5.49
CA CYS A 5 18.98 -1.48 -4.53
C CYS A 5 20.28 -1.10 -5.26
N HIS A 6 20.64 0.18 -5.28
CA HIS A 6 21.85 0.65 -5.95
C HIS A 6 23.15 0.12 -5.31
N GLN A 7 23.09 -0.36 -4.05
CA GLN A 7 24.27 -0.84 -3.33
C GLN A 7 24.54 -2.34 -3.52
N CYS A 8 23.50 -3.19 -3.52
CA CYS A 8 23.68 -4.64 -3.63
C CYS A 8 23.02 -5.26 -4.87
N GLY A 9 22.35 -4.45 -5.70
CA GLY A 9 21.65 -4.92 -6.90
C GLY A 9 20.39 -5.75 -6.63
N TYR A 10 19.94 -5.84 -5.38
CA TYR A 10 18.71 -6.57 -5.04
C TYR A 10 17.51 -5.97 -5.73
N LYS A 11 16.68 -6.82 -6.34
CA LYS A 11 15.53 -6.44 -7.13
C LYS A 11 14.26 -7.04 -6.54
N ASP A 12 13.30 -6.21 -6.19
CA ASP A 12 12.01 -6.68 -5.67
C ASP A 12 10.92 -5.60 -5.75
N ASP A 13 9.69 -5.95 -5.43
CA ASP A 13 8.61 -4.98 -5.33
C ASP A 13 8.86 -3.96 -4.21
N HIS A 14 8.38 -2.74 -4.44
CA HIS A 14 8.59 -1.59 -3.55
C HIS A 14 8.09 -1.83 -2.12
N GLU A 15 7.08 -2.71 -1.98
CA GLU A 15 6.45 -3.03 -0.70
C GLU A 15 7.38 -3.83 0.22
N GLU A 16 8.35 -4.54 -0.35
CA GLU A 16 9.37 -5.33 0.38
C GLU A 16 10.51 -4.46 0.93
N PHE A 17 10.66 -3.24 0.42
CA PHE A 17 11.62 -2.26 0.96
C PHE A 17 11.00 -1.54 2.14
N LYS A 18 11.57 -1.75 3.33
CA LYS A 18 11.05 -1.20 4.58
C LYS A 18 11.07 0.33 4.55
N TYR A 19 9.90 0.93 4.78
CA TYR A 19 9.74 2.37 4.77
C TYR A 19 10.39 3.04 5.99
N LEU A 20 11.28 4.01 5.78
CA LEU A 20 11.99 4.69 6.87
C LEU A 20 11.45 6.10 7.18
N CYS A 21 10.71 6.75 6.27
CA CYS A 21 10.25 8.13 6.48
C CYS A 21 8.73 8.27 6.38
N ARG A 22 8.02 8.04 7.49
CA ARG A 22 6.54 8.12 7.58
C ARG A 22 5.94 9.51 7.25
N ASN A 23 6.71 10.56 7.55
CA ASN A 23 6.38 11.94 7.22
C ASN A 23 7.29 12.35 6.08
N GLY A 24 6.85 12.18 4.83
CA GLY A 24 7.64 12.53 3.64
C GLY A 24 8.50 13.76 3.90
N CYS A 25 9.81 13.53 4.03
CA CYS A 25 10.69 14.54 4.58
C CYS A 25 10.61 15.78 3.68
N VAL A 26 10.41 16.97 4.26
CA VAL A 26 10.20 18.21 3.50
C VAL A 26 11.39 18.52 2.58
N ALA A 27 12.60 18.07 2.96
CA ALA A 27 13.80 18.15 2.13
C ALA A 27 13.89 17.07 1.04
N CYS A 28 13.10 16.01 1.15
CA CYS A 28 13.13 14.82 0.30
C CYS A 28 12.11 14.91 -0.86
N GLY A 29 11.18 15.86 -0.81
CA GLY A 29 10.27 16.18 -1.92
C GLY A 29 9.56 14.95 -2.49
N GLU A 30 9.82 14.64 -3.76
CA GLU A 30 9.30 13.48 -4.50
C GLU A 30 10.08 12.18 -4.21
N SER A 31 10.80 12.05 -3.09
CA SER A 31 11.59 10.86 -2.79
C SER A 31 11.28 10.23 -1.44
N ASP A 32 11.08 8.91 -1.45
CA ASP A 32 10.93 8.06 -0.28
C ASP A 32 12.28 7.47 0.13
N LEU A 33 12.66 7.59 1.41
CA LEU A 33 13.80 6.87 1.97
C LEU A 33 13.35 5.51 2.50
N ARG A 34 14.01 4.44 2.06
CA ARG A 34 13.70 3.06 2.45
C ARG A 34 14.94 2.26 2.74
N GLU A 35 14.76 1.12 3.41
CA GLU A 35 15.83 0.18 3.74
C GLU A 35 15.71 -1.05 2.84
N CYS A 36 16.83 -1.44 2.21
CA CYS A 36 16.90 -2.67 1.45
C CYS A 36 16.82 -3.89 2.38
N PRO A 37 15.90 -4.84 2.16
CA PRO A 37 15.74 -6.00 3.03
C PRO A 37 16.94 -6.95 2.97
N LYS A 38 17.72 -6.93 1.88
CA LYS A 38 18.88 -7.81 1.69
C LYS A 38 20.17 -7.29 2.33
N CYS A 39 20.41 -5.98 2.30
CA CYS A 39 21.70 -5.40 2.72
C CYS A 39 21.60 -4.27 3.74
N GLY A 40 20.40 -3.84 4.13
CA GLY A 40 20.20 -2.77 5.10
C GLY A 40 20.56 -1.36 4.59
N ALA A 41 20.94 -1.21 3.32
CA ALA A 41 21.28 0.09 2.75
C ALA A 41 20.04 0.99 2.70
N GLN A 42 20.24 2.27 3.05
CA GLN A 42 19.22 3.30 2.89
C GLN A 42 19.22 3.78 1.44
N VAL A 43 18.08 3.65 0.77
CA VAL A 43 17.90 3.90 -0.65
C VAL A 43 16.80 4.94 -0.84
N MET A 44 17.07 5.98 -1.64
CA MET A 44 16.10 7.01 -2.02
C MET A 44 15.37 6.59 -3.29
N PHE A 45 14.04 6.75 -3.30
CA PHE A 45 13.19 6.31 -4.40
C PHE A 45 12.24 7.42 -4.86
N SER A 46 12.08 7.61 -6.17
CA SER A 46 11.10 8.57 -6.70
C SER A 46 9.67 8.12 -6.42
N ARG A 47 8.96 8.92 -5.62
CA ARG A 47 7.57 8.79 -5.20
C ARG A 47 6.60 8.90 -6.37
N ALA A 48 6.86 9.76 -7.36
CA ALA A 48 5.95 9.98 -8.48
C ALA A 48 5.65 8.69 -9.28
N LEU A 49 6.69 7.89 -9.55
CA LEU A 49 6.56 6.64 -10.31
C LEU A 49 5.84 5.53 -9.50
N ALA A 50 6.02 5.51 -8.18
CA ALA A 50 5.33 4.59 -7.28
C ALA A 50 3.84 4.95 -7.13
N LEU A 51 3.52 6.24 -7.08
CA LEU A 51 2.14 6.72 -6.92
C LEU A 51 1.24 6.38 -8.12
N GLU A 52 1.74 6.44 -9.36
CA GLU A 52 0.90 6.09 -10.52
C GLU A 52 0.45 4.61 -10.52
N THR A 53 1.35 3.69 -10.16
CA THR A 53 1.01 2.26 -10.08
C THR A 53 0.14 1.97 -8.85
N GLU A 54 0.43 2.63 -7.73
CA GLU A 54 -0.40 2.52 -6.52
C GLU A 54 -1.81 3.05 -6.73
N ASP A 55 -2.03 4.12 -7.50
CA ASP A 55 -3.36 4.63 -7.81
C ASP A 55 -4.20 3.59 -8.56
N VAL A 56 -3.63 2.97 -9.61
CA VAL A 56 -4.31 1.90 -10.35
C VAL A 56 -4.64 0.73 -9.42
N ARG A 57 -3.66 0.26 -8.64
CA ARG A 57 -3.86 -0.87 -7.73
C ARG A 57 -4.89 -0.56 -6.63
N MET A 58 -4.88 0.65 -6.10
CA MET A 58 -5.82 1.11 -5.08
C MET A 58 -7.25 1.14 -5.63
N ARG A 59 -7.44 1.59 -6.88
CA ARG A 59 -8.75 1.56 -7.56
C ARG A 59 -9.24 0.14 -7.77
N GLU A 60 -8.39 -0.77 -8.23
CA GLU A 60 -8.73 -2.19 -8.39
C GLU A 60 -9.17 -2.81 -7.05
N LEU A 61 -8.41 -2.58 -5.98
CA LEU A 61 -8.74 -3.08 -4.65
C LEU A 61 -10.05 -2.48 -4.10
N CYS A 62 -10.33 -1.20 -4.39
CA CYS A 62 -11.61 -0.59 -4.03
C CYS A 62 -12.77 -1.24 -4.78
N GLN A 63 -12.61 -1.47 -6.08
CA GLN A 63 -13.61 -2.16 -6.89
C GLN A 63 -13.83 -3.59 -6.38
N GLU A 64 -12.77 -4.36 -6.17
CA GLU A 64 -12.84 -5.73 -5.67
C GLU A 64 -13.53 -5.79 -4.30
N LEU A 65 -13.21 -4.87 -3.37
CA LEU A 65 -13.88 -4.79 -2.08
C LEU A 65 -15.37 -4.43 -2.19
N SER A 66 -15.75 -3.62 -3.19
CA SER A 66 -17.14 -3.23 -3.42
C SER A 66 -18.00 -4.39 -3.93
N GLU A 67 -17.39 -5.32 -4.65
CA GLU A 67 -18.07 -6.48 -5.26
C GLU A 67 -18.23 -7.65 -4.27
N ILE A 68 -17.47 -7.68 -3.16
CA ILE A 68 -17.60 -8.74 -2.16
C ILE A 68 -18.98 -8.65 -1.45
N PRO A 69 -19.81 -9.70 -1.49
CA PRO A 69 -21.07 -9.72 -0.74
C PRO A 69 -20.82 -10.00 0.75
N LYS A 70 -21.76 -9.60 1.61
CA LYS A 70 -21.79 -10.07 3.01
C LYS A 70 -21.97 -11.59 3.00
N SER A 71 -21.06 -12.31 3.65
CA SER A 71 -21.03 -13.77 3.67
C SER A 71 -20.49 -14.29 5.01
N GLU A 72 -20.99 -15.43 5.43
CA GLU A 72 -20.46 -16.19 6.58
C GLU A 72 -19.33 -17.14 6.16
N ASP A 73 -19.06 -17.27 4.86
CA ASP A 73 -17.95 -18.08 4.34
C ASP A 73 -16.60 -17.49 4.81
N PRO A 74 -15.80 -18.25 5.60
CA PRO A 74 -14.51 -17.80 6.08
C PRO A 74 -13.55 -17.39 4.96
N ALA A 75 -13.61 -18.02 3.79
CA ALA A 75 -12.74 -17.68 2.67
C ALA A 75 -13.05 -16.28 2.11
N VAL A 76 -14.34 -15.93 2.03
CA VAL A 76 -14.80 -14.61 1.59
C VAL A 76 -14.43 -13.53 2.61
N GLN A 77 -14.60 -13.82 3.91
CA GLN A 77 -14.22 -12.90 4.98
C GLN A 77 -12.71 -12.65 5.02
N GLN A 78 -11.90 -13.70 4.87
CA GLN A 78 -10.45 -13.60 4.81
C GLN A 78 -9.99 -12.71 3.65
N LYS A 79 -10.55 -12.95 2.46
CA LYS A 79 -10.27 -12.13 1.27
C LYS A 79 -10.60 -10.65 1.51
N ALA A 80 -11.76 -10.36 2.11
CA ALA A 80 -12.14 -8.99 2.44
C ALA A 80 -11.17 -8.33 3.43
N MET A 81 -10.74 -9.06 4.46
CA MET A 81 -9.77 -8.56 5.45
C MET A 81 -8.41 -8.24 4.81
N GLU A 82 -7.93 -9.09 3.90
CA GLU A 82 -6.68 -8.88 3.18
C GLU A 82 -6.72 -7.60 2.31
N ILE A 83 -7.81 -7.41 1.57
CA ILE A 83 -8.00 -6.21 0.73
C ILE A 83 -8.09 -4.95 1.61
N ILE A 84 -8.86 -4.99 2.70
CA ILE A 84 -8.97 -3.87 3.65
C ILE A 84 -7.60 -3.53 4.26
N GLY A 85 -6.82 -4.55 4.63
CA GLY A 85 -5.46 -4.35 5.16
C GLY A 85 -4.54 -3.66 4.15
N SER A 86 -4.58 -4.07 2.89
CA SER A 86 -3.81 -3.46 1.80
C SER A 86 -4.21 -2.01 1.56
N LEU A 87 -5.52 -1.73 1.45
CA LEU A 87 -6.03 -0.36 1.28
C LEU A 87 -5.68 0.55 2.46
N ARG A 88 -5.70 0.05 3.70
CA ARG A 88 -5.26 0.82 4.88
C ARG A 88 -3.78 1.20 4.80
N ARG A 89 -2.91 0.23 4.45
CA ARG A 89 -1.46 0.49 4.29
C ARG A 89 -1.18 1.51 3.18
N MET A 90 -1.90 1.43 2.06
CA MET A 90 -1.83 2.43 1.00
C MET A 90 -2.31 3.80 1.52
N ASN A 91 -3.44 3.84 2.22
CA ASN A 91 -3.99 5.11 2.71
C ASN A 91 -3.14 5.79 3.80
N GLU A 92 -2.31 5.05 4.54
CA GLU A 92 -1.30 5.66 5.44
C GLU A 92 -0.29 6.53 4.68
N ARG A 93 0.00 6.20 3.41
CA ARG A 93 0.93 6.95 2.56
C ARG A 93 0.24 8.12 1.85
N TRP A 94 -0.97 7.89 1.35
CA TRP A 94 -1.71 8.85 0.53
C TRP A 94 -2.56 9.83 1.35
N ASN A 95 -2.98 9.44 2.55
CA ASN A 95 -3.82 10.24 3.44
C ASN A 95 -5.11 10.74 2.78
N ILE A 96 -5.82 9.86 2.06
CA ILE A 96 -7.09 10.14 1.37
C ILE A 96 -8.25 9.92 2.34
N PRO A 97 -8.97 10.98 2.78
CA PRO A 97 -10.07 10.84 3.74
C PRO A 97 -11.20 9.93 3.23
N GLN A 98 -11.57 10.07 1.95
CA GLN A 98 -12.65 9.33 1.32
C GLN A 98 -12.38 7.82 1.28
N LEU A 99 -11.11 7.43 1.10
CA LEU A 99 -10.72 6.03 1.16
C LEU A 99 -10.88 5.46 2.57
N ASN A 100 -10.54 6.24 3.60
CA ASN A 100 -10.75 5.81 4.99
C ASN A 100 -12.24 5.59 5.29
N ASP A 101 -13.10 6.50 4.83
CA ASP A 101 -14.54 6.40 5.02
C ASP A 101 -15.14 5.21 4.26
N PHE A 102 -14.70 4.98 3.03
CA PHE A 102 -15.06 3.81 2.24
C PHE A 102 -14.69 2.50 2.97
N ILE A 103 -13.44 2.38 3.45
CA ILE A 103 -12.98 1.19 4.18
C ILE A 103 -13.84 0.96 5.44
N LYS A 104 -14.15 2.02 6.20
CA LYS A 104 -15.00 1.92 7.39
C LYS A 104 -16.41 1.47 7.05
N GLN A 105 -17.01 2.02 6.00
CA GLN A 105 -18.34 1.64 5.54
C GLN A 105 -18.37 0.16 5.14
N ARG A 106 -17.45 -0.28 4.27
CA ARG A 106 -17.39 -1.66 3.82
C ARG A 106 -17.09 -2.65 4.94
N SER A 107 -16.23 -2.27 5.89
CA SER A 107 -15.97 -3.10 7.08
C SER A 107 -17.24 -3.31 7.92
N ARG A 108 -18.10 -2.28 8.03
CA ARG A 108 -19.40 -2.41 8.70
C ARG A 108 -20.31 -3.35 7.94
N GLU A 109 -20.48 -3.13 6.63
CA GLU A 109 -21.39 -3.94 5.80
C GLU A 109 -21.01 -5.42 5.73
N LEU A 110 -19.71 -5.74 5.78
CA LEU A 110 -19.22 -7.11 5.64
C LEU A 110 -19.18 -7.89 6.95
N PHE A 111 -18.90 -7.22 8.07
CA PHE A 111 -18.61 -7.89 9.35
C PHE A 111 -19.58 -7.56 10.49
N PHE A 112 -20.48 -6.59 10.30
CA PHE A 112 -21.50 -6.20 11.28
C PHE A 112 -22.88 -6.21 10.61
#